data_AF-A0A016WNL9-F1
#
_entry.id   AF-A0A016WNL9-F1
#
_cell.length_a   1.000
_cell.length_b   1.000
_cell.length_c   1.000
_cell.angle_alpha   90.00
_cell.angle_beta   90.00
_cell.angle_gamma   90.00
#
_symmetry.space_group_name_H-M   'P 1'
#
loop_
_entity.id
_entity.type
_entity.pdbx_description
1 polymer ?
#
loop_
_entity_poly.entity_id
_entity_poly.type
_entity_poly.pdbx_seq_one_letter_code
_entity_poly.pdbx_strand_id
1 'polypeptide(L)'
;MRTLILLAVVATICCSLVLPPAQSNVAECVMCKIAVRVAAPSIGKDTEVIEKDFDKECKKELKMPFADKECEKYVNEHLDPIIHELESGTAPKDVCKKLHGCPS
;
A
#
# COMPACT_ATOMS: atom_id res chain seq x y z
N MET A 1 -29.17 30.39 -26.00
CA MET A 1 -28.26 29.31 -26.45
C MET A 1 -26.89 29.36 -25.78
N ARG A 2 -26.19 30.50 -25.74
CA ARG A 2 -24.87 30.64 -25.05
C ARG A 2 -24.89 30.39 -23.53
N THR A 3 -25.94 30.82 -22.84
CA THR A 3 -26.13 30.62 -21.38
C THR A 3 -26.41 29.17 -20.98
N LEU A 4 -27.06 28.40 -21.86
CA LEU A 4 -27.34 26.97 -21.64
C LEU A 4 -26.07 26.11 -21.81
N ILE A 5 -25.18 26.51 -22.72
CA ILE A 5 -23.89 25.86 -22.96
C ILE A 5 -22.94 26.06 -21.77
N LEU A 6 -22.97 27.25 -21.14
CA LEU A 6 -22.14 27.55 -19.96
C LEU A 6 -22.55 26.72 -18.73
N LEU A 7 -23.85 26.47 -18.53
CA LEU A 7 -24.34 25.62 -17.43
C LEU A 7 -23.97 24.14 -17.61
N ALA A 8 -23.94 23.64 -18.85
CA ALA A 8 -23.55 22.26 -19.15
C ALA A 8 -22.06 21.98 -18.88
N VAL A 9 -21.19 22.97 -19.10
CA VAL A 9 -19.73 22.85 -18.84
C VAL A 9 -19.44 22.86 -17.33
N VAL A 10 -20.21 23.61 -16.52
CA VAL A 10 -20.05 23.62 -15.06
C VAL A 10 -20.48 22.29 -14.44
N ALA A 11 -21.53 21.65 -14.97
CA ALA A 11 -22.01 20.36 -14.46
C ALA A 11 -21.03 19.19 -14.74
N THR A 12 -20.33 19.21 -15.87
CA THR A 12 -19.35 18.15 -16.20
C THR A 12 -18.04 18.28 -15.44
N ILE A 13 -17.67 19.50 -15.02
CA ILE A 13 -16.47 19.74 -14.18
C ILE A 13 -16.66 19.23 -12.74
N CYS A 14 -17.90 19.14 -12.24
CA CYS A 14 -18.19 18.59 -10.91
C CYS A 14 -18.19 17.05 -10.85
N CYS A 15 -18.35 16.35 -11.99
CA CYS A 15 -18.43 14.88 -12.00
C CYS A 15 -17.07 14.16 -12.07
N SER A 16 -15.98 14.84 -12.43
CA SER A 16 -14.66 14.21 -12.62
C SER A 16 -13.77 14.17 -11.37
N LEU A 17 -14.21 14.72 -10.23
CA LEU A 17 -13.41 14.76 -8.99
C LEU A 17 -13.80 13.72 -7.93
N VAL A 18 -14.79 12.87 -8.19
CA VAL A 18 -15.08 11.73 -7.31
C VAL A 18 -14.41 10.49 -7.88
N LEU A 19 -13.07 10.48 -7.89
CA LEU A 19 -12.34 9.22 -8.00
C LEU A 19 -12.48 8.54 -6.63
N PRO A 20 -13.27 7.46 -6.49
CA PRO A 20 -13.39 6.80 -5.20
C PRO A 20 -12.00 6.35 -4.72
N PRO A 21 -11.74 6.33 -3.40
CA PRO A 21 -10.46 5.89 -2.80
C PRO A 21 -10.12 4.41 -3.03
N ALA A 22 -10.74 3.76 -4.02
CA ALA A 22 -10.51 2.37 -4.35
C ALA A 22 -9.09 2.10 -4.88
N GLN A 23 -8.43 3.08 -5.51
CA GLN A 23 -7.11 2.84 -6.11
C GLN A 23 -5.95 2.86 -5.09
N SER A 24 -6.01 3.72 -4.06
CA SER A 24 -5.02 3.72 -2.98
C SER A 24 -5.04 2.39 -2.23
N ASN A 25 -6.24 1.86 -1.98
CA ASN A 25 -6.43 0.62 -1.25
C ASN A 25 -5.87 -0.61 -1.97
N VAL A 26 -5.74 -0.60 -3.30
CA VAL A 26 -5.20 -1.76 -4.04
C VAL A 26 -3.68 -1.80 -3.97
N ALA A 27 -3.00 -0.68 -4.24
CA ALA A 27 -1.55 -0.61 -4.19
C ALA A 27 -1.03 -0.86 -2.77
N GLU A 28 -1.65 -0.22 -1.77
CA GLU A 28 -1.33 -0.42 -0.36
C GLU A 28 -1.55 -1.88 0.07
N CYS A 29 -2.64 -2.51 -0.39
CA CYS A 29 -2.90 -3.92 -0.10
C CYS A 29 -1.87 -4.86 -0.73
N VAL A 30 -1.39 -4.55 -1.94
CA VAL A 30 -0.32 -5.32 -2.59
C VAL A 30 0.98 -5.19 -1.79
N MET A 31 1.38 -3.96 -1.45
CA MET A 31 2.61 -3.70 -0.69
C MET A 31 2.58 -4.37 0.68
N CYS A 32 1.44 -4.28 1.39
CA CYS A 32 1.27 -4.95 2.67
C CYS A 32 1.38 -6.48 2.53
N LYS A 33 0.79 -7.07 1.49
CA LYS A 33 0.88 -8.52 1.27
C LYS A 33 2.31 -8.98 0.94
N ILE A 34 3.08 -8.16 0.23
CA ILE A 34 4.51 -8.43 -0.02
C ILE A 34 5.27 -8.37 1.31
N ALA A 35 5.06 -7.32 2.10
CA ALA A 35 5.66 -7.14 3.42
C ALA A 35 5.38 -8.32 4.35
N VAL A 36 4.11 -8.72 4.50
CA VAL A 36 3.72 -9.88 5.30
C VAL A 36 4.38 -11.17 4.81
N ARG A 37 4.42 -11.39 3.48
CA ARG A 37 5.05 -12.59 2.89
C ARG A 37 6.53 -12.69 3.23
N VAL A 38 7.23 -11.55 3.26
CA VAL A 38 8.65 -11.48 3.58
C VAL A 38 8.89 -11.56 5.09
N ALA A 39 8.09 -10.86 5.89
CA ALA A 39 8.27 -10.75 7.33
C ALA A 39 7.86 -12.03 8.08
N ALA A 40 6.73 -12.66 7.73
CA ALA A 40 6.20 -13.82 8.45
C ALA A 40 7.19 -15.00 8.62
N PRO A 41 7.96 -15.43 7.60
CA PRO A 41 8.96 -16.49 7.78
C PRO A 41 10.25 -16.02 8.48
N SER A 42 10.42 -14.72 8.69
CA SER A 42 11.62 -14.11 9.28
C SER A 42 11.39 -13.55 10.69
N ILE A 43 10.22 -13.79 11.29
CA ILE A 43 9.93 -13.42 12.68
C ILE A 43 10.97 -14.04 13.63
N GLY A 44 11.50 -13.22 14.54
CA GLY A 44 12.59 -13.58 15.44
C GLY A 44 14.00 -13.31 14.90
N LYS A 45 14.14 -12.82 13.67
CA LYS A 45 15.38 -12.20 13.17
C LYS A 45 15.40 -10.71 13.49
N ASP A 46 16.56 -10.09 13.34
CA ASP A 46 16.71 -8.64 13.46
C ASP A 46 15.82 -7.90 12.44
N THR A 47 15.12 -6.86 12.89
CA THR A 47 14.24 -6.02 12.06
C THR A 47 14.95 -5.51 10.81
N GLU A 48 16.21 -5.07 10.93
CA GLU A 48 17.03 -4.59 9.82
C GLU A 48 17.22 -5.64 8.71
N VAL A 49 17.21 -6.94 9.05
CA VAL A 49 17.27 -8.02 8.06
C VAL A 49 15.95 -8.12 7.31
N ILE A 50 14.82 -8.02 8.02
CA ILE A 50 13.48 -8.05 7.42
C ILE A 50 13.25 -6.85 6.50
N GLU A 51 13.70 -5.66 6.91
CA GLU A 51 13.65 -4.44 6.10
C GLU A 51 14.42 -4.60 4.79
N LYS A 52 15.65 -5.11 4.84
CA LYS A 52 16.48 -5.37 3.65
C LYS A 52 15.87 -6.43 2.73
N ASP A 53 15.33 -7.50 3.30
CA ASP A 53 14.68 -8.55 2.53
C ASP A 53 13.41 -8.02 1.84
N PHE A 54 12.64 -7.16 2.52
CA PHE A 54 11.45 -6.55 1.94
C PHE A 54 11.81 -5.57 0.82
N ASP A 55 12.76 -4.65 1.07
CA ASP A 55 13.21 -3.68 0.09
C ASP A 55 13.68 -4.37 -1.21
N LYS A 56 14.45 -5.45 -1.08
CA LYS A 56 14.92 -6.26 -2.21
C LYS A 56 13.77 -6.91 -2.98
N GLU A 57 12.82 -7.55 -2.29
CA GLU A 57 11.71 -8.24 -2.96
C GLU A 57 10.72 -7.23 -3.58
N CYS A 58 10.47 -6.12 -2.89
CA CYS A 58 9.64 -5.03 -3.38
C CYS A 58 10.18 -4.44 -4.71
N LYS A 59 11.48 -4.13 -4.77
CA LYS A 59 12.14 -3.62 -6.00
C LYS A 59 12.02 -4.60 -7.17
N LYS A 60 12.13 -5.89 -6.87
CA LYS A 60 12.01 -6.98 -7.85
C LYS A 60 10.57 -7.16 -8.37
N GLU A 61 9.56 -6.99 -7.51
CA GLU A 61 8.15 -7.15 -7.87
C GLU A 61 7.59 -5.93 -8.62
N LEU A 62 7.90 -4.70 -8.18
CA LEU A 62 7.26 -3.50 -8.73
C LEU A 62 7.67 -3.15 -10.17
N LYS A 63 8.87 -3.54 -10.62
CA LYS A 63 9.38 -3.36 -12.01
C LYS A 63 9.03 -2.01 -12.65
N MET A 64 9.03 -0.94 -11.86
CA MET A 64 8.57 0.39 -12.26
C MET A 64 9.66 1.44 -12.03
N PRO A 65 9.65 2.55 -12.78
CA PRO A 65 10.48 3.71 -12.46
C PRO A 65 10.19 4.14 -11.02
N PHE A 66 11.24 4.44 -10.25
CA PHE A 66 11.16 4.85 -8.84
C PHE A 66 10.72 3.76 -7.84
N ALA A 67 10.72 2.48 -8.23
CA ALA A 67 10.48 1.37 -7.30
C ALA A 67 11.38 1.47 -6.06
N ASP A 68 12.65 1.85 -6.22
CA ASP A 68 13.58 1.98 -5.10
C ASP A 68 13.09 2.93 -4.02
N LYS A 69 12.59 4.11 -4.42
CA LYS A 69 12.09 5.12 -3.49
C LYS A 69 10.78 4.70 -2.83
N GLU A 70 9.91 4.05 -3.58
CA GLU A 70 8.62 3.59 -3.05
C GLU A 70 8.81 2.46 -2.02
N CYS A 71 9.72 1.52 -2.30
CA CYS A 71 10.05 0.44 -1.38
C CYS A 71 10.71 0.98 -0.10
N GLU A 72 11.68 1.87 -0.22
CA GLU A 72 12.34 2.50 0.92
C GLU A 72 11.35 3.31 1.76
N LYS A 73 10.47 4.08 1.12
CA LYS A 73 9.39 4.79 1.81
C LYS A 73 8.48 3.84 2.58
N TYR A 74 8.11 2.72 1.94
CA TYR A 74 7.24 1.73 2.58
C TYR A 74 7.90 1.04 3.78
N VAL A 75 9.20 0.75 3.70
CA VAL A 75 10.00 0.27 4.86
C VAL A 75 9.81 1.23 6.03
N ASN A 76 10.09 2.51 5.80
CA ASN A 76 10.11 3.54 6.85
C ASN A 76 8.72 3.84 7.44
N GLU A 77 7.67 3.75 6.64
CA GLU A 77 6.32 4.20 7.06
C GLU A 77 5.41 3.06 7.53
N HIS A 78 5.63 1.82 7.06
CA HIS A 78 4.62 0.77 7.19
C HIS A 78 5.15 -0.61 7.61
N LEU A 79 6.45 -0.89 7.52
CA LEU A 79 6.96 -2.24 7.76
C LEU A 79 7.00 -2.62 9.25
N ASP A 80 7.37 -1.68 10.13
CA ASP A 80 7.42 -1.90 11.57
C ASP A 80 6.06 -2.34 12.17
N PRO A 81 4.93 -1.66 11.90
CA PRO A 81 3.62 -2.13 12.33
C PRO A 81 3.26 -3.54 11.84
N ILE A 82 3.70 -3.92 10.64
CA ILE A 82 3.45 -5.25 10.07
C ILE A 82 4.24 -6.31 10.84
N ILE A 83 5.50 -6.04 11.15
CA ILE A 83 6.36 -6.93 11.94
C ILE A 83 5.77 -7.09 13.35
N HIS A 84 5.40 -5.98 13.99
CA HIS A 84 4.82 -6.00 15.33
C HIS A 84 3.53 -6.84 15.42
N GLU A 85 2.66 -6.74 14.42
CA GLU A 85 1.44 -7.54 14.37
C GLU A 85 1.73 -9.04 14.24
N LEU A 86 2.72 -9.41 13.43
CA LEU A 86 3.15 -10.80 13.28
C LEU A 86 3.80 -11.34 14.56
N GLU A 87 4.64 -10.54 15.24
CA GLU A 87 5.24 -10.89 16.54
C GLU A 87 4.19 -11.03 17.64
N SER A 88 3.12 -10.24 17.58
CA SER A 88 1.99 -10.30 18.51
C SER A 88 1.05 -11.49 18.25
N GLY A 89 1.36 -12.31 17.24
CA GLY A 89 0.61 -13.54 16.92
C GLY A 89 -0.57 -13.33 15.98
N THR A 90 -0.71 -12.16 15.36
CA THR A 90 -1.72 -11.97 14.30
C THR A 90 -1.39 -12.87 13.11
N ALA A 91 -2.38 -13.63 12.65
CA ALA A 91 -2.18 -14.52 11.51
C ALA A 91 -1.81 -13.72 10.25
N PRO A 92 -0.82 -14.15 9.45
CA PRO A 92 -0.35 -13.39 8.27
C PRO A 92 -1.46 -12.91 7.33
N LYS A 93 -2.47 -13.75 7.10
CA LYS A 93 -3.63 -13.43 6.24
C LYS A 93 -4.49 -12.26 6.75
N ASP A 94 -4.43 -11.96 8.05
CA ASP A 94 -5.28 -10.99 8.72
C ASP A 94 -4.56 -9.66 8.99
N VAL A 95 -3.22 -9.64 8.97
CA VAL A 95 -2.39 -8.45 9.26
C VAL A 95 -2.79 -7.25 8.40
N CYS A 96 -2.85 -7.43 7.06
CA CYS A 96 -3.16 -6.31 6.17
C CYS A 96 -4.58 -5.78 6.30
N LYS A 97 -5.54 -6.60 6.75
CA LYS A 97 -6.89 -6.13 7.06
C LYS A 97 -6.90 -5.37 8.38
N LYS A 98 -6.20 -5.89 9.38
CA LYS A 98 -6.10 -5.30 10.72
C LYS A 98 -5.42 -3.94 10.70
N LEU A 99 -4.39 -3.77 9.87
CA LEU A 99 -3.68 -2.50 9.66
C LEU A 99 -4.35 -1.59 8.63
N HIS A 100 -5.55 -1.94 8.14
CA HIS A 100 -6.29 -1.19 7.13
C HIS A 100 -5.60 -1.03 5.77
N GLY A 101 -4.48 -1.73 5.52
CA GLY A 101 -3.82 -1.76 4.23
C GLY A 101 -4.60 -2.52 3.16
N CYS A 102 -5.55 -3.40 3.54
CA CYS A 102 -6.49 -4.06 2.64
C CYS A 102 -7.94 -3.85 3.11
N PRO A 103 -8.93 -3.85 2.19
CA PRO A 103 -10.35 -3.91 2.55
C PRO A 103 -10.67 -5.10 3.46
N SER A 104 -11.54 -4.88 4.44
CA SER A 104 -12.00 -5.88 5.42
C SER A 104 -12.76 -7.04 4.80
#